data_AF-A0A6G0VT35-F1
#
_entry.id   AF-A0A6G0VT35-F1
#
_cell.length_a   1.000
_cell.length_b   1.000
_cell.length_c   1.000
_cell.angle_alpha   90.00
_cell.angle_beta   90.00
_cell.angle_gamma   90.00
#
_symmetry.space_group_name_H-M   'P 1'
#
loop_
_entity.id
_entity.type
_entity.pdbx_description
1 polymer ?
#
loop_
_entity_poly.entity_id
_entity_poly.type
_entity_poly.pdbx_seq_one_letter_code
_entity_poly.pdbx_strand_id
1 'polypeptide(L)'
;MTSTSTLKTTRTSATVWLIGKSTETLSYSRLPSKGDVLKQFHFHHIEKLQTVKKSIRTTVETVLEIWERARIPTRRIDSVQRTLSKLVDEYNLLKKNRNNSLESCRMKEEVFKGDLVDIFDIAVKDALNIMKNEDDKIFLVMQREDTMSCSMAGIDKCLNDKEIRKRKRETEAETRRLRVCDQEEANQELVSLSEMTDSNKDSSSDDEFQVPSTSTNMKKPKKIINVFTEDVVASLDRVNLSDRNAMFVVGAVAQALGTPVSDISLSRSTIRRHRNQIRQTVVETDKASFSSQHPLVLHWDSKLLPNIVDGVQKVDRVAVLVSGGGLEKLLEVPKIIKGTGKEQADACLTVLDEWELKAQVGGLCFDTTSSNTGLNLGACSLIEKSLAPDKELVFIACRHHVFEVMLSSVFKEVFGPSEGPDVNLFKRFKKKWLEIDQENFIIGHDNFFNTKNLLKLRQDMQKYYIDAIKTQQPRDDYFELLKLCQIFLGKPEKTEVRFRAPGALHQARWMA
;
A
#
# COMPACT_ATOMS: atom_id res chain seq x y z
N MET A 1 -23.38 -28.77 -45.88
CA MET A 1 -23.19 -27.43 -46.45
C MET A 1 -23.00 -26.45 -45.31
N THR A 2 -21.85 -25.81 -45.32
CA THR A 2 -21.30 -24.86 -44.36
C THR A 2 -22.12 -23.57 -44.26
N SER A 3 -22.27 -23.02 -43.05
CA SER A 3 -22.19 -21.57 -42.79
C SER A 3 -22.20 -21.30 -41.28
N THR A 4 -21.02 -21.35 -40.66
CA THR A 4 -20.79 -20.74 -39.34
C THR A 4 -20.11 -19.39 -39.56
N SER A 5 -20.88 -18.34 -39.32
CA SER A 5 -20.46 -16.95 -39.28
C SER A 5 -19.41 -16.73 -38.20
N THR A 6 -18.21 -16.34 -38.60
CA THR A 6 -17.10 -15.92 -37.74
C THR A 6 -17.32 -14.48 -37.29
N LEU A 7 -17.76 -14.31 -36.04
CA LEU A 7 -17.67 -13.03 -35.35
C LEU A 7 -16.22 -12.74 -34.98
N LYS A 8 -15.68 -11.67 -35.57
CA LYS A 8 -14.36 -11.10 -35.32
C LYS A 8 -14.23 -10.67 -33.85
N THR A 9 -13.36 -11.35 -33.11
CA THR A 9 -12.92 -10.93 -31.76
C THR A 9 -11.91 -9.79 -31.88
N THR A 10 -12.25 -8.63 -31.35
CA THR A 10 -11.38 -7.45 -31.29
C THR A 10 -10.43 -7.49 -30.08
N ARG A 11 -9.11 -7.49 -30.38
CA ARG A 11 -7.93 -7.12 -29.58
C ARG A 11 -7.61 -7.96 -28.33
N THR A 12 -7.20 -9.19 -28.55
CA THR A 12 -6.24 -9.89 -27.65
C THR A 12 -4.86 -9.22 -27.76
N SER A 13 -4.23 -8.92 -26.62
CA SER A 13 -2.81 -8.52 -26.57
C SER A 13 -1.96 -9.62 -27.20
N ALA A 14 -1.30 -9.33 -28.32
CA ALA A 14 -0.59 -10.33 -29.10
C ALA A 14 0.58 -10.93 -28.30
N THR A 15 0.51 -12.22 -28.00
CA THR A 15 1.62 -12.96 -27.39
C THR A 15 2.82 -12.94 -28.33
N VAL A 16 3.96 -12.45 -27.84
CA VAL A 16 5.22 -12.42 -28.59
C VAL A 16 5.82 -13.81 -28.59
N TRP A 17 6.05 -14.36 -29.79
CA TRP A 17 6.63 -15.70 -29.97
C TRP A 17 7.89 -15.88 -29.11
N LEU A 18 7.96 -16.99 -28.35
CA LEU A 18 9.06 -17.39 -27.45
C LEU A 18 9.23 -16.55 -26.16
N ILE A 19 8.67 -15.34 -26.07
CA ILE A 19 8.87 -14.42 -24.93
C ILE A 19 7.61 -14.25 -24.07
N GLY A 20 6.42 -14.54 -24.61
CA GLY A 20 5.14 -14.43 -23.90
C GLY A 20 4.51 -13.03 -24.03
N LYS A 21 3.79 -12.57 -23.00
CA LYS A 21 3.12 -11.26 -23.03
C LYS A 21 4.13 -10.14 -22.78
N SER A 22 4.08 -9.09 -23.60
CA SER A 22 4.80 -7.83 -23.39
C SER A 22 4.39 -7.18 -22.05
N THR A 23 5.33 -6.52 -21.39
CA THR A 23 5.14 -5.91 -20.07
C THR A 23 5.43 -4.42 -20.12
N GLU A 24 4.56 -3.60 -19.51
CA GLU A 24 4.75 -2.14 -19.41
C GLU A 24 5.76 -1.74 -18.34
N THR A 25 5.99 -2.59 -17.34
CA THR A 25 6.87 -2.29 -16.20
C THR A 25 7.77 -3.46 -15.87
N LEU A 26 9.05 -3.18 -15.62
CA LEU A 26 10.01 -4.13 -15.06
C LEU A 26 9.86 -4.21 -13.53
N SER A 27 10.20 -5.36 -12.96
CA SER A 27 10.24 -5.50 -11.50
C SER A 27 11.42 -4.71 -10.93
N TYR A 28 11.16 -3.93 -9.88
CA TYR A 28 12.19 -3.26 -9.10
C TYR A 28 12.71 -4.11 -7.92
N SER A 29 12.22 -5.34 -7.76
CA SER A 29 12.60 -6.22 -6.65
C SER A 29 13.82 -7.09 -6.94
N ARG A 30 14.28 -7.20 -8.20
CA ARG A 30 15.42 -8.01 -8.63
C ARG A 30 16.06 -7.41 -9.89
N LEU A 31 17.27 -7.85 -10.26
CA LEU A 31 17.89 -7.40 -11.51
C LEU A 31 17.14 -8.01 -12.71
N PRO A 32 16.90 -7.25 -13.80
CA PRO A 32 16.13 -7.75 -14.94
C PRO A 32 16.84 -8.90 -15.66
N SER A 33 16.10 -9.96 -16.01
CA SER A 33 16.61 -11.03 -16.88
C SER A 33 16.61 -10.60 -18.35
N LYS A 34 17.35 -11.33 -19.21
CA LYS A 34 17.32 -11.09 -20.67
C LYS A 34 15.88 -11.18 -21.21
N GLY A 35 15.07 -12.10 -20.69
CA GLY A 35 13.65 -12.25 -21.03
C GLY A 35 12.79 -11.05 -20.60
N ASP A 36 12.99 -10.51 -19.40
CA ASP A 36 12.24 -9.34 -18.93
C ASP A 36 12.55 -8.09 -19.77
N VAL A 37 13.82 -7.88 -20.10
CA VAL A 37 14.26 -6.78 -20.95
C VAL A 37 13.66 -6.89 -22.36
N LEU A 38 13.58 -8.10 -22.91
CA LEU A 38 12.93 -8.35 -24.21
C LEU A 38 11.42 -8.11 -24.17
N LYS A 39 10.71 -8.52 -23.11
CA LYS A 39 9.26 -8.23 -22.94
C LYS A 39 8.98 -6.73 -22.94
N GLN A 40 9.80 -5.97 -22.22
CA GLN A 40 9.71 -4.52 -22.13
C GLN A 40 10.05 -3.84 -23.47
N PHE A 41 11.08 -4.32 -24.17
CA PHE A 41 11.40 -3.85 -25.53
C PHE A 41 10.22 -4.06 -26.49
N HIS A 42 9.62 -5.26 -26.47
CA HIS A 42 8.48 -5.56 -27.33
C HIS A 42 7.24 -4.75 -26.97
N PHE A 43 7.03 -4.40 -25.69
CA PHE A 43 6.00 -3.46 -25.29
C PHE A 43 6.20 -2.09 -25.95
N HIS A 44 7.40 -1.52 -25.87
CA HIS A 44 7.72 -0.23 -26.50
C HIS A 44 7.60 -0.28 -28.03
N HIS A 45 8.06 -1.37 -28.64
CA HIS A 45 8.09 -1.49 -30.10
C HIS A 45 6.72 -1.84 -30.72
N ILE A 46 5.99 -2.79 -30.13
CA ILE A 46 4.72 -3.33 -30.68
C ILE A 46 3.51 -2.56 -30.14
N GLU A 47 3.46 -2.27 -28.84
CA GLU A 47 2.28 -1.64 -28.23
C GLU A 47 2.34 -0.11 -28.26
N LYS A 48 3.52 0.49 -28.02
CA LYS A 48 3.72 1.95 -28.10
C LYS A 48 4.18 2.42 -29.50
N LEU A 49 4.29 1.51 -30.47
CA LEU A 49 4.62 1.78 -31.88
C LEU A 49 5.90 2.63 -32.06
N GLN A 50 6.88 2.47 -31.18
CA GLN A 50 8.14 3.20 -31.28
C GLN A 50 9.10 2.56 -32.29
N THR A 51 10.01 3.36 -32.85
CA THR A 51 11.10 2.82 -33.69
C THR A 51 11.98 1.86 -32.87
N VAL A 52 12.65 0.91 -33.54
CA VAL A 52 13.55 -0.04 -32.86
C VAL A 52 14.61 0.70 -32.03
N LYS A 53 15.23 1.73 -32.60
CA LYS A 53 16.24 2.56 -31.92
C LYS A 53 15.69 3.26 -30.68
N LYS A 54 14.48 3.83 -30.77
CA LYS A 54 13.82 4.50 -29.64
C LYS A 54 13.41 3.51 -28.55
N SER A 55 12.87 2.35 -28.96
CA SER A 55 12.47 1.26 -28.05
C SER A 55 13.67 0.71 -27.28
N ILE A 56 14.81 0.50 -27.94
CA ILE A 56 16.07 0.11 -27.29
C ILE A 56 16.49 1.15 -26.27
N ARG A 57 16.53 2.44 -26.66
CA ARG A 57 16.94 3.52 -25.75
C ARG A 57 16.07 3.56 -24.50
N THR A 58 14.75 3.62 -24.66
CA THR A 58 13.81 3.71 -23.54
C THR A 58 13.88 2.48 -22.64
N THR A 59 14.04 1.28 -23.21
CA THR A 59 14.20 0.06 -22.40
C THR A 59 15.50 0.07 -21.61
N VAL A 60 16.61 0.53 -22.22
CA VAL A 60 17.91 0.64 -21.52
C VAL A 60 17.87 1.69 -20.42
N GLU A 61 17.21 2.82 -20.61
CA GLU A 61 17.00 3.84 -19.57
C GLU A 61 16.31 3.22 -18.34
N THR A 62 15.21 2.49 -18.54
CA THR A 62 14.51 1.79 -17.44
C THR A 62 15.37 0.71 -16.77
N VAL A 63 16.16 -0.04 -17.53
CA VAL A 63 17.08 -1.05 -16.97
C VAL A 63 18.16 -0.37 -16.12
N LEU A 64 18.73 0.75 -16.59
CA LEU A 64 19.75 1.49 -15.85
C LEU A 64 19.23 1.98 -14.50
N GLU A 65 18.00 2.51 -14.44
CA GLU A 65 17.38 2.92 -13.17
C GLU A 65 17.32 1.79 -12.12
N ILE A 66 17.06 0.55 -12.57
CA ILE A 66 16.99 -0.61 -11.67
C ILE A 66 18.38 -0.98 -11.15
N TRP A 67 19.39 -0.93 -12.02
CA TRP A 67 20.77 -1.21 -11.63
C TRP A 67 21.40 -0.11 -10.77
N GLU A 68 21.03 1.16 -11.00
CA GLU A 68 21.40 2.29 -10.14
C GLU A 68 20.83 2.12 -8.73
N ARG A 69 19.58 1.65 -8.63
CA ARG A 69 18.97 1.31 -7.34
C ARG A 69 19.69 0.18 -6.60
N ALA A 70 20.27 -0.77 -7.33
CA ALA A 70 21.10 -1.82 -6.78
C ALA A 70 22.49 -1.34 -6.33
N ARG A 71 22.85 -0.07 -6.60
CA ARG A 71 24.18 0.53 -6.34
C ARG A 71 25.34 -0.20 -7.03
N ILE A 72 25.06 -0.88 -8.14
CA ILE A 72 26.07 -1.62 -8.90
C ILE A 72 26.59 -0.74 -10.04
N PRO A 73 27.92 -0.56 -10.17
CA PRO A 73 28.50 0.22 -11.27
C PRO A 73 28.18 -0.41 -12.64
N THR A 74 27.56 0.37 -13.54
CA THR A 74 27.16 -0.10 -14.88
C THR A 74 28.07 0.41 -16.01
N ARG A 75 28.04 -0.29 -17.14
CA ARG A 75 28.70 0.15 -18.38
C ARG A 75 27.97 1.38 -18.97
N ARG A 76 28.69 2.16 -19.77
CA ARG A 76 28.12 3.32 -20.50
C ARG A 76 26.86 2.92 -21.29
N ILE A 77 25.87 3.82 -21.32
CA ILE A 77 24.57 3.61 -21.98
C ILE A 77 24.69 3.09 -23.41
N ASP A 78 25.62 3.62 -24.22
CA ASP A 78 25.84 3.19 -25.60
C ASP A 78 26.31 1.73 -25.73
N SER A 79 27.06 1.25 -24.72
CA SER A 79 27.49 -0.14 -24.68
C SER A 79 26.32 -1.06 -24.33
N VAL A 80 25.45 -0.63 -23.43
CA VAL A 80 24.26 -1.39 -23.01
C VAL A 80 23.25 -1.47 -24.16
N GLN A 81 23.04 -0.36 -24.88
CA GLN A 81 22.21 -0.33 -26.08
C GLN A 81 22.71 -1.29 -27.16
N ARG A 82 24.04 -1.40 -27.35
CA ARG A 82 24.63 -2.38 -28.27
C ARG A 82 24.37 -3.82 -27.83
N THR A 83 24.46 -4.11 -26.54
CA THR A 83 24.13 -5.43 -25.99
C THR A 83 22.66 -5.78 -26.21
N LEU A 84 21.74 -4.85 -25.95
CA LEU A 84 20.31 -5.06 -26.19
C LEU A 84 20.01 -5.22 -27.68
N SER A 85 20.67 -4.44 -28.56
CA SER A 85 20.50 -4.58 -30.01
C SER A 85 20.87 -5.99 -30.48
N LYS A 86 22.00 -6.53 -30.02
CA LYS A 86 22.42 -7.91 -30.36
C LYS A 86 21.39 -8.94 -29.91
N LEU A 87 20.89 -8.81 -28.69
CA LEU A 87 19.87 -9.71 -28.15
C LEU A 87 18.57 -9.67 -28.96
N VAL A 88 18.16 -8.48 -29.42
CA VAL A 88 17.00 -8.30 -30.31
C VAL A 88 17.26 -8.89 -31.70
N ASP A 89 18.48 -8.74 -32.24
CA ASP A 89 18.85 -9.30 -33.54
C ASP A 89 18.89 -10.84 -33.52
N GLU A 90 19.41 -11.42 -32.45
CA GLU A 90 19.39 -12.87 -32.19
C GLU A 90 17.96 -13.40 -32.11
N TYR A 91 17.10 -12.73 -31.34
CA TYR A 91 15.68 -13.06 -31.27
C TYR A 91 15.00 -13.01 -32.65
N ASN A 92 15.27 -11.96 -33.43
CA ASN A 92 14.70 -11.79 -34.76
C ASN A 92 15.19 -12.87 -35.75
N LEU A 93 16.44 -13.30 -35.63
CA LEU A 93 17.00 -14.39 -36.44
C LEU A 93 16.32 -15.73 -36.11
N LEU A 94 16.07 -16.01 -34.83
CA LEU A 94 15.31 -17.19 -34.40
C LEU A 94 13.86 -17.12 -34.88
N LYS A 95 13.22 -15.96 -34.77
CA LYS A 95 11.84 -15.73 -35.25
C LYS A 95 11.70 -15.96 -36.75
N LYS A 96 12.70 -15.57 -37.55
CA LYS A 96 12.73 -15.85 -39.00
C LYS A 96 12.83 -17.35 -39.30
N ASN A 97 13.57 -18.09 -38.48
CA ASN A 97 13.79 -19.53 -38.65
C ASN A 97 12.80 -20.43 -37.91
N ARG A 98 11.71 -19.87 -37.35
CA ARG A 98 10.75 -20.60 -36.50
C ARG A 98 10.08 -21.83 -37.14
N ASN A 99 9.98 -21.87 -38.47
CA ASN A 99 9.39 -22.98 -39.22
C ASN A 99 10.44 -23.96 -39.76
N ASN A 100 11.73 -23.71 -39.53
CA ASN A 100 12.81 -24.54 -40.03
C ASN A 100 13.01 -25.77 -39.12
N SER A 101 12.96 -26.97 -39.70
CA SER A 101 13.09 -28.23 -38.96
C SER A 101 14.53 -28.70 -38.77
N LEU A 102 15.54 -27.94 -39.21
CA LEU A 102 16.94 -28.24 -38.97
C LEU A 102 17.25 -28.30 -37.47
N GLU A 103 17.90 -29.39 -37.05
CA GLU A 103 18.27 -29.65 -35.65
C GLU A 103 19.12 -28.52 -35.06
N SER A 104 20.02 -27.94 -35.86
CA SER A 104 20.84 -26.80 -35.46
C SER A 104 20.03 -25.53 -35.15
N CYS A 105 18.85 -25.35 -35.76
CA CYS A 105 17.94 -24.25 -35.43
C CYS A 105 17.18 -24.51 -34.12
N ARG A 106 16.81 -25.77 -33.84
CA ARG A 106 16.13 -26.17 -32.60
C ARG A 106 17.06 -26.07 -31.40
N MET A 107 18.31 -26.52 -31.53
CA MET A 107 19.32 -26.35 -30.49
C MET A 107 19.56 -24.87 -30.17
N LYS A 108 19.65 -23.99 -31.18
CA LYS A 108 19.79 -22.53 -30.96
C LYS A 108 18.56 -21.93 -30.26
N GLU A 109 17.37 -22.44 -30.56
CA GLU A 109 16.13 -22.02 -29.88
C GLU A 109 16.13 -22.42 -28.40
N GLU A 110 16.53 -23.65 -28.08
CA GLU A 110 16.60 -24.14 -26.69
C GLU A 110 17.70 -23.46 -25.87
N VAL A 111 18.88 -23.26 -26.45
CA VAL A 111 19.95 -22.47 -25.81
C VAL A 111 19.46 -21.06 -25.52
N PHE A 112 18.83 -20.41 -26.49
CA PHE A 112 18.29 -19.06 -26.28
C PHE A 112 17.20 -19.01 -25.20
N LYS A 113 16.34 -20.04 -25.09
CA LYS A 113 15.34 -20.14 -24.01
C LYS A 113 15.99 -20.23 -22.63
N GLY A 114 17.08 -21.00 -22.50
CA GLY A 114 17.87 -21.04 -21.27
C GLY A 114 18.43 -19.67 -20.91
N ASP A 115 19.04 -19.01 -21.88
CA ASP A 115 19.62 -17.66 -21.74
C ASP A 115 18.62 -16.59 -21.31
N LEU A 116 17.32 -16.73 -21.61
CA LEU A 116 16.29 -15.76 -21.21
C LEU A 116 16.12 -15.65 -19.70
N VAL A 117 16.50 -16.69 -18.95
CA VAL A 117 16.42 -16.74 -17.49
C VAL A 117 17.59 -16.01 -16.84
N ASP A 118 18.72 -15.90 -17.53
CA ASP A 118 19.92 -15.21 -17.02
C ASP A 118 19.71 -13.71 -16.83
N ILE A 119 20.49 -13.11 -15.93
CA ILE A 119 20.54 -11.65 -15.81
C ILE A 119 20.93 -10.99 -17.12
N PHE A 120 20.31 -9.85 -17.43
CA PHE A 120 20.84 -8.94 -18.42
C PHE A 120 22.00 -8.15 -17.80
N ASP A 121 23.18 -8.77 -17.69
CA ASP A 121 24.33 -8.20 -16.97
C ASP A 121 24.90 -6.97 -17.66
N ILE A 122 24.74 -5.81 -17.02
CA ILE A 122 25.28 -4.52 -17.46
C ILE A 122 26.35 -3.97 -16.53
N ALA A 123 26.83 -4.75 -15.57
CA ALA A 123 27.90 -4.35 -14.66
C ALA A 123 29.21 -4.04 -15.41
N VAL A 124 30.02 -3.14 -14.85
CA VAL A 124 31.41 -2.96 -15.27
C VAL A 124 32.20 -4.24 -14.99
N LYS A 125 33.22 -4.54 -15.81
CA LYS A 125 34.03 -5.77 -15.68
C LYS A 125 34.62 -5.93 -14.27
N ASP A 126 35.09 -4.83 -13.68
CA ASP A 126 35.68 -4.80 -12.34
C ASP A 126 34.68 -4.41 -11.25
N ALA A 127 33.37 -4.57 -11.48
CA ALA A 127 32.34 -4.14 -10.54
C ALA A 127 32.55 -4.71 -9.12
N LEU A 128 32.97 -5.98 -8.99
CA LEU A 128 33.26 -6.60 -7.69
C LEU A 128 34.44 -5.97 -6.95
N ASN A 129 35.40 -5.39 -7.68
CA ASN A 129 36.56 -4.70 -7.10
C ASN A 129 36.25 -3.23 -6.77
N ILE A 130 35.36 -2.61 -7.54
CA ILE A 130 34.92 -1.22 -7.36
C ILE A 130 33.95 -1.10 -6.16
N MET A 131 33.09 -2.09 -5.98
CA MET A 131 32.12 -2.12 -4.89
C MET A 131 32.85 -2.30 -3.54
N LYS A 132 32.55 -1.43 -2.58
CA LYS A 132 33.13 -1.51 -1.22
C LYS A 132 32.27 -2.31 -0.25
N ASN A 133 30.99 -2.49 -0.56
CA ASN A 133 30.04 -3.18 0.27
C ASN A 133 30.02 -4.67 -0.08
N GLU A 134 30.32 -5.53 0.89
CA GLU A 134 30.32 -6.98 0.68
C GLU A 134 28.91 -7.53 0.43
N ASP A 135 27.87 -6.93 1.01
CA ASP A 135 26.49 -7.37 0.79
C ASP A 135 26.05 -7.12 -0.67
N ASP A 136 26.46 -5.98 -1.26
CA ASP A 136 26.15 -5.66 -2.66
C ASP A 136 26.95 -6.56 -3.63
N LYS A 137 28.17 -6.99 -3.23
CA LYS A 137 28.95 -7.99 -3.98
C LYS A 137 28.28 -9.36 -3.95
N ILE A 138 27.90 -9.82 -2.76
CA ILE A 138 27.19 -11.10 -2.57
C ILE A 138 25.88 -11.07 -3.35
N PHE A 139 25.13 -9.96 -3.30
CA PHE A 139 23.91 -9.77 -4.10
C PHE A 139 24.15 -9.92 -5.60
N LEU A 140 25.17 -9.28 -6.17
CA LEU A 140 25.49 -9.43 -7.60
C LEU A 140 25.90 -10.87 -7.96
N VAL A 141 26.65 -11.55 -7.10
CA VAL A 141 27.04 -12.96 -7.31
C VAL A 141 25.82 -13.87 -7.27
N MET A 142 24.95 -13.74 -6.26
CA MET A 142 23.72 -14.52 -6.14
C MET A 142 22.77 -14.29 -7.34
N GLN A 143 22.61 -13.05 -7.78
CA GLN A 143 21.80 -12.72 -8.96
C GLN A 143 22.39 -13.31 -10.26
N ARG A 144 23.71 -13.42 -10.38
CA ARG A 144 24.39 -14.06 -11.53
C ARG A 144 24.16 -15.56 -11.59
N GLU A 145 24.05 -16.22 -10.43
CA GLU A 145 23.78 -17.65 -10.33
C GLU A 145 22.29 -17.96 -10.55
N ASP A 146 21.40 -17.17 -9.94
CA ASP A 146 19.95 -17.26 -10.12
C ASP A 146 19.29 -15.90 -9.89
N THR A 147 18.62 -15.39 -10.92
CA THR A 147 17.89 -14.11 -10.88
C THR A 147 16.75 -14.07 -9.86
N MET A 148 16.34 -15.23 -9.31
CA MET A 148 15.25 -15.37 -8.34
C MET A 148 15.76 -15.64 -6.91
N SER A 149 17.07 -15.80 -6.71
CA SER A 149 17.67 -16.22 -5.44
C SER A 149 17.62 -15.17 -4.32
N CYS A 150 17.59 -13.88 -4.67
CA CYS A 150 17.58 -12.79 -3.71
C CYS A 150 16.82 -11.56 -4.25
N SER A 151 16.46 -10.62 -3.36
CA SER A 151 15.65 -9.46 -3.73
C SER A 151 16.23 -8.16 -3.17
N MET A 152 16.11 -7.08 -3.95
CA MET A 152 16.45 -5.70 -3.57
C MET A 152 15.49 -5.08 -2.55
N ALA A 153 14.60 -5.86 -1.94
CA ALA A 153 13.48 -5.37 -1.12
C ALA A 153 13.87 -4.84 0.29
N GLY A 154 15.16 -4.69 0.61
CA GLY A 154 15.64 -4.09 1.86
C GLY A 154 16.53 -2.88 1.60
N ILE A 155 16.07 -1.67 1.91
CA ILE A 155 16.95 -0.50 2.03
C ILE A 155 17.63 -0.61 3.39
N ASP A 156 18.93 -0.87 3.43
CA ASP A 156 19.72 -0.71 4.65
C ASP A 156 19.77 0.78 5.02
N LYS A 157 18.87 1.19 5.92
CA LYS A 157 18.74 2.58 6.40
C LYS A 157 20.06 3.13 6.94
N CYS A 158 20.90 2.29 7.57
CA CYS A 158 22.16 2.75 8.16
C CYS A 158 23.17 3.16 7.09
N LEU A 159 23.27 2.39 6.00
CA LEU A 159 24.12 2.70 4.86
C LEU A 159 23.57 3.87 4.04
N ASN A 160 22.26 3.91 3.81
CA ASN A 160 21.61 5.02 3.10
C ASN A 160 21.83 6.34 3.86
N ASP A 161 21.72 6.34 5.19
CA ASP A 161 21.97 7.53 6.01
C ASP A 161 23.45 7.94 6.00
N LYS A 162 24.38 6.98 6.03
CA LYS A 162 25.83 7.27 5.88
C LYS A 162 26.17 7.85 4.51
N GLU A 163 25.51 7.37 3.46
CA GLU A 163 25.73 7.83 2.08
C GLU A 163 25.04 9.16 1.80
N ILE A 164 23.84 9.41 2.34
CA ILE A 164 23.21 10.74 2.36
C ILE A 164 24.11 11.74 3.08
N ARG A 165 24.68 11.38 4.23
CA ARG A 165 25.65 12.23 4.94
C ARG A 165 26.95 12.43 4.16
N LYS A 166 27.39 11.44 3.37
CA LYS A 166 28.57 11.56 2.49
C LYS A 166 28.28 12.48 1.31
N ARG A 167 27.16 12.27 0.60
CA ARG A 167 26.71 13.12 -0.51
C ARG A 167 26.49 14.55 -0.05
N LYS A 168 25.87 14.76 1.13
CA LYS A 168 25.71 16.08 1.73
C LYS A 168 27.06 16.75 1.99
N ARG A 169 28.03 16.02 2.55
CA ARG A 169 29.41 16.52 2.75
C ARG A 169 30.13 16.81 1.44
N GLU A 170 29.95 15.98 0.41
CA GLU A 170 30.54 16.18 -0.92
C GLU A 170 29.91 17.39 -1.61
N THR A 171 28.58 17.55 -1.57
CA THR A 171 27.90 18.74 -2.10
C THR A 171 28.27 20.01 -1.34
N GLU A 172 28.44 19.94 -0.01
CA GLU A 172 28.88 21.06 0.83
C GLU A 172 30.36 21.40 0.58
N ALA A 173 31.21 20.40 0.33
CA ALA A 173 32.60 20.60 -0.06
C ALA A 173 32.73 21.18 -1.48
N GLU A 174 31.89 20.74 -2.42
CA GLU A 174 31.81 21.28 -3.78
C GLU A 174 31.30 22.72 -3.75
N THR A 175 30.23 23.02 -3.00
CA THR A 175 29.77 24.41 -2.81
C THR A 175 30.79 25.25 -2.06
N ARG A 176 31.55 24.69 -1.12
CA ARG A 176 32.67 25.41 -0.48
C ARG A 176 33.81 25.66 -1.47
N ARG A 177 34.13 24.71 -2.36
CA ARG A 177 35.14 24.88 -3.42
C ARG A 177 34.70 25.94 -4.43
N LEU A 178 33.45 25.89 -4.89
CA LEU A 178 32.87 26.91 -5.76
C LEU A 178 32.89 28.27 -5.08
N ARG A 179 32.49 28.38 -3.80
CA ARG A 179 32.61 29.64 -3.04
C ARG A 179 34.04 30.13 -2.90
N VAL A 180 35.03 29.24 -2.71
CA VAL A 180 36.45 29.64 -2.65
C VAL A 180 36.93 30.11 -4.01
N CYS A 181 36.51 29.45 -5.10
CA CYS A 181 36.79 29.87 -6.47
C CYS A 181 36.16 31.25 -6.76
N ASP A 182 34.88 31.43 -6.40
CA ASP A 182 34.14 32.68 -6.53
C ASP A 182 34.75 33.79 -5.64
N GLN A 183 35.29 33.44 -4.46
CA GLN A 183 35.96 34.39 -3.55
C GLN A 183 37.37 34.74 -4.03
N GLU A 184 38.08 33.82 -4.70
CA GLU A 184 39.38 34.07 -5.34
C GLU A 184 39.22 34.92 -6.61
N GLU A 185 38.18 34.67 -7.41
CA GLU A 185 37.78 35.54 -8.54
C GLU A 185 37.30 36.92 -8.05
N ALA A 186 36.46 36.97 -7.01
CA ALA A 186 36.00 38.23 -6.42
C ALA A 186 37.12 39.00 -5.73
N ASN A 187 38.12 38.34 -5.13
CA ASN A 187 39.30 39.02 -4.56
C ASN A 187 40.26 39.51 -5.65
N GLN A 188 40.34 38.86 -6.81
CA GLN A 188 41.05 39.40 -7.98
C GLN A 188 40.33 40.63 -8.56
N GLU A 189 38.99 40.67 -8.54
CA GLU A 189 38.20 41.86 -8.89
C GLU A 189 38.28 42.97 -7.80
N LEU A 190 38.28 42.64 -6.51
CA LEU A 190 38.29 43.60 -5.40
C LEU A 190 39.64 44.36 -5.29
N VAL A 191 40.75 43.74 -5.67
CA VAL A 191 42.07 44.41 -5.75
C VAL A 191 42.12 45.44 -6.89
N SER A 192 41.19 45.37 -7.86
CA SER A 192 41.08 46.36 -8.95
C SER A 192 40.12 47.51 -8.65
N LEU A 193 39.33 47.45 -7.56
CA LEU A 193 38.24 48.39 -7.27
C LEU A 193 38.39 49.11 -5.91
N SER A 194 39.55 49.02 -5.26
CA SER A 194 39.85 49.75 -4.03
C SER A 194 40.18 51.24 -4.26
N GLU A 195 39.35 51.93 -5.04
CA GLU A 195 39.22 53.38 -4.97
C GLU A 195 37.74 53.75 -4.91
N MET A 196 37.41 54.58 -3.91
CA MET A 196 36.17 55.34 -3.73
C MET A 196 35.08 54.76 -2.79
N THR A 197 35.19 55.19 -1.53
CA THR A 197 34.17 55.85 -0.68
C THR A 197 32.78 55.23 -0.42
N ASP A 198 32.57 55.06 0.89
CA ASP A 198 31.48 55.59 1.73
C ASP A 198 30.14 54.83 1.91
N SER A 199 29.76 54.89 3.18
CA SER A 199 28.59 54.43 3.95
C SER A 199 27.25 54.16 3.25
N ASN A 200 26.62 53.03 3.60
CA ASN A 200 25.35 52.97 4.35
C ASN A 200 24.84 51.51 4.48
N LYS A 201 24.39 51.15 5.70
CA LYS A 201 23.61 49.94 5.98
C LYS A 201 22.14 50.35 6.09
N ASP A 202 21.28 49.76 5.28
CA ASP A 202 19.83 49.81 5.45
C ASP A 202 19.28 48.38 5.52
N SER A 203 18.57 48.09 6.61
CA SER A 203 17.88 46.82 6.83
C SER A 203 16.38 47.03 6.57
N SER A 204 15.88 46.44 5.49
CA SER A 204 14.46 46.42 5.14
C SER A 204 13.67 45.51 6.08
N SER A 205 12.71 46.10 6.79
CA SER A 205 11.61 45.43 7.50
C SER A 205 10.36 45.59 6.62
N ASP A 206 9.73 44.47 6.25
CA ASP A 206 8.50 44.46 5.45
C ASP A 206 7.34 45.11 6.23
N ASP A 207 6.71 46.08 5.57
CA ASP A 207 5.61 46.92 6.02
C ASP A 207 4.27 46.17 6.14
N GLU A 208 3.60 46.32 7.29
CA GLU A 208 2.17 46.05 7.44
C GLU A 208 1.37 47.33 7.15
N PHE A 209 0.64 47.32 6.03
CA PHE A 209 -0.18 48.43 5.54
C PHE A 209 -1.30 48.81 6.54
N GLN A 210 -1.19 49.97 7.19
CA GLN A 210 -2.25 50.56 8.02
C GLN A 210 -3.09 51.57 7.25
N VAL A 211 -4.41 51.35 7.23
CA VAL A 211 -5.41 52.30 6.72
C VAL A 211 -5.77 53.30 7.84
N PRO A 212 -5.93 54.61 7.58
CA PRO A 212 -6.18 55.59 8.62
C PRO A 212 -7.62 55.46 9.14
N SER A 213 -7.78 55.11 10.42
CA SER A 213 -9.09 55.11 11.09
C SER A 213 -9.33 56.46 11.75
N THR A 214 -10.34 57.17 11.29
CA THR A 214 -10.86 58.38 11.93
C THR A 214 -11.50 58.00 13.28
N SER A 215 -11.19 58.79 14.30
CA SER A 215 -11.60 58.61 15.69
C SER A 215 -13.12 58.53 15.87
N THR A 216 -13.62 57.34 16.24
CA THR A 216 -14.94 57.20 16.86
C THR A 216 -14.86 56.29 18.09
N ASN A 217 -15.21 56.88 19.23
CA ASN A 217 -15.50 56.29 20.55
C ASN A 217 -15.21 54.79 20.73
N MET A 218 -14.13 54.49 21.47
CA MET A 218 -13.81 53.14 21.92
C MET A 218 -14.89 52.60 22.87
N LYS A 219 -15.83 51.83 22.35
CA LYS A 219 -16.63 50.90 23.14
C LYS A 219 -15.71 49.80 23.69
N LYS A 220 -15.85 49.44 24.97
CA LYS A 220 -15.14 48.32 25.60
C LYS A 220 -15.22 47.08 24.70
N PRO A 221 -14.12 46.29 24.54
CA PRO A 221 -14.13 45.12 23.67
C PRO A 221 -15.24 44.16 24.12
N LYS A 222 -16.18 43.87 23.21
CA LYS A 222 -17.23 42.88 23.46
C LYS A 222 -16.55 41.53 23.73
N LYS A 223 -16.90 40.89 24.86
CA LYS A 223 -16.43 39.55 25.19
C LYS A 223 -17.08 38.55 24.24
N ILE A 224 -16.32 38.01 23.30
CA ILE A 224 -16.79 36.98 22.38
C ILE A 224 -16.98 35.67 23.17
N ILE A 225 -18.15 35.05 23.02
CA ILE A 225 -18.52 33.81 23.69
C ILE A 225 -17.94 32.62 22.92
N ASN A 226 -17.16 31.76 23.60
CA ASN A 226 -16.76 30.46 23.05
C ASN A 226 -17.80 29.40 23.43
N VAL A 227 -18.41 28.78 22.42
CA VAL A 227 -19.44 27.74 22.57
C VAL A 227 -18.91 26.33 22.36
N PHE A 228 -17.64 26.18 21.95
CA PHE A 228 -17.02 24.88 21.72
C PHE A 228 -16.41 24.35 23.02
N THR A 229 -17.27 23.82 23.89
CA THR A 229 -16.86 23.04 25.08
C THR A 229 -16.57 21.58 24.70
N GLU A 230 -16.04 20.80 25.65
CA GLU A 230 -15.76 19.38 25.45
C GLU A 230 -17.01 18.60 25.00
N ASP A 231 -18.14 18.78 25.69
CA ASP A 231 -19.41 18.11 25.34
C ASP A 231 -19.91 18.46 23.93
N VAL A 232 -19.76 19.73 23.53
CA VAL A 232 -20.16 20.19 22.20
C VAL A 232 -19.26 19.54 21.15
N VAL A 233 -17.94 19.55 21.35
CA VAL A 233 -17.00 18.92 20.42
C VAL A 233 -17.22 17.41 20.35
N ALA A 234 -17.40 16.73 21.48
CA ALA A 234 -17.68 15.29 21.53
C ALA A 234 -18.97 14.95 20.78
N SER A 235 -20.02 15.76 20.93
CA SER A 235 -21.29 15.60 20.21
C SER A 235 -21.09 15.76 18.70
N LEU A 236 -20.39 16.82 18.27
CA LEU A 236 -20.10 17.08 16.85
C LEU A 236 -19.27 15.96 16.21
N ASP A 237 -18.32 15.39 16.96
CA ASP A 237 -17.47 14.28 16.52
C ASP A 237 -18.26 12.99 16.37
N ARG A 238 -19.15 12.69 17.34
CA ARG A 238 -19.98 11.47 17.35
C ARG A 238 -20.95 11.41 16.17
N VAL A 239 -21.48 12.56 15.73
CA VAL A 239 -22.33 12.64 14.54
C VAL A 239 -21.56 12.92 13.25
N ASN A 240 -20.22 12.90 13.31
CA ASN A 240 -19.32 13.11 12.18
C ASN A 240 -19.60 14.41 11.40
N LEU A 241 -19.84 15.52 12.10
CA LEU A 241 -20.06 16.83 11.47
C LEU A 241 -18.75 17.49 11.05
N SER A 242 -18.70 17.94 9.80
CA SER A 242 -17.60 18.77 9.29
C SER A 242 -17.57 20.14 9.98
N ASP A 243 -16.41 20.80 10.04
CA ASP A 243 -16.30 22.14 10.65
C ASP A 243 -17.26 23.17 10.02
N ARG A 244 -17.50 23.03 8.71
CA ARG A 244 -18.46 23.88 7.98
C ARG A 244 -19.90 23.57 8.40
N ASN A 245 -20.28 22.30 8.49
CA ASN A 245 -21.63 21.93 8.91
C ASN A 245 -21.87 22.26 10.38
N ALA A 246 -20.88 22.05 11.23
CA ALA A 246 -20.91 22.46 12.64
C ALA A 246 -21.13 23.98 12.76
N MET A 247 -20.46 24.79 11.94
CA MET A 247 -20.67 26.24 11.91
C MET A 247 -22.13 26.60 11.62
N PHE A 248 -22.75 25.95 10.62
CA PHE A 248 -24.15 26.20 10.26
C PHE A 248 -25.12 25.77 11.37
N VAL A 249 -24.92 24.59 11.94
CA VAL A 249 -25.78 24.05 13.01
C VAL A 249 -25.68 24.93 14.26
N VAL A 250 -24.47 25.25 14.71
CA VAL A 250 -24.25 26.09 15.89
C VAL A 250 -24.78 27.52 15.67
N GLY A 251 -24.62 28.07 14.46
CA GLY A 251 -25.17 29.37 14.12
C GLY A 251 -26.70 29.41 14.14
N ALA A 252 -27.36 28.39 13.60
CA ALA A 252 -28.82 28.28 13.62
C ALA A 252 -29.36 28.11 15.04
N VAL A 253 -28.72 27.28 15.87
CA VAL A 253 -29.08 27.09 17.29
C VAL A 253 -28.88 28.38 18.07
N ALA A 254 -27.78 29.11 17.84
CA ALA A 254 -27.54 30.40 18.49
C ALA A 254 -28.64 31.43 18.19
N GLN A 255 -29.06 31.53 16.92
CA GLN A 255 -30.16 32.40 16.50
C GLN A 255 -31.48 31.99 17.16
N ALA A 256 -31.78 30.69 17.21
CA ALA A 256 -32.99 30.19 17.86
C ALA A 256 -33.02 30.47 19.38
N LEU A 257 -31.85 30.49 20.03
CA LEU A 257 -31.69 30.84 21.44
C LEU A 257 -31.61 32.35 21.71
N GLY A 258 -31.78 33.20 20.68
CA GLY A 258 -31.71 34.65 20.81
C GLY A 258 -30.31 35.22 21.03
N THR A 259 -29.25 34.42 20.83
CA THR A 259 -27.87 34.90 20.89
C THR A 259 -27.44 35.44 19.53
N PRO A 260 -27.05 36.72 19.40
CA PRO A 260 -26.53 37.25 18.15
C PRO A 260 -25.28 36.51 17.71
N VAL A 261 -25.21 36.11 16.44
CA VAL A 261 -24.03 35.39 15.89
C VAL A 261 -22.75 36.21 16.02
N SER A 262 -22.85 37.55 16.04
CA SER A 262 -21.72 38.47 16.25
C SER A 262 -21.06 38.34 17.62
N ASP A 263 -21.79 37.79 18.60
CA ASP A 263 -21.31 37.66 19.97
C ASP A 263 -20.67 36.28 20.23
N ILE A 264 -20.66 35.38 19.23
CA ILE A 264 -20.07 34.03 19.31
C ILE A 264 -18.83 33.94 18.43
N SER A 265 -17.82 33.16 18.86
CA SER A 265 -16.60 32.88 18.10
C SER A 265 -16.83 31.91 16.92
N LEU A 266 -17.74 32.26 16.01
CA LEU A 266 -18.23 31.37 14.96
C LEU A 266 -17.49 31.59 13.63
N SER A 267 -16.39 30.85 13.43
CA SER A 267 -15.76 30.72 12.11
C SER A 267 -15.23 29.30 11.92
N ARG A 268 -15.19 28.81 10.68
CA ARG A 268 -14.64 27.48 10.36
C ARG A 268 -13.26 27.27 11.01
N SER A 269 -12.37 28.26 10.92
CA SER A 269 -11.01 28.17 11.46
C SER A 269 -10.99 28.17 12.98
N THR A 270 -11.89 28.91 13.64
CA THR A 270 -12.04 28.90 15.10
C THR A 270 -12.55 27.55 15.60
N ILE A 271 -13.57 27.00 14.94
CA ILE A 271 -14.10 25.66 15.24
C ILE A 271 -13.00 24.62 15.14
N ARG A 272 -12.26 24.63 14.04
CA ARG A 272 -11.15 23.69 13.81
C ARG A 272 -10.09 23.79 14.91
N ARG A 273 -9.69 25.00 15.29
CA ARG A 273 -8.71 25.22 16.38
C ARG A 273 -9.21 24.69 17.72
N HIS A 274 -10.45 25.02 18.11
CA HIS A 274 -11.00 24.54 19.37
C HIS A 274 -11.20 23.02 19.39
N ARG A 275 -11.71 22.41 18.30
CA ARG A 275 -11.80 20.95 18.18
C ARG A 275 -10.44 20.29 18.33
N ASN A 276 -9.41 20.81 17.67
CA ASN A 276 -8.06 20.25 17.77
C ASN A 276 -7.48 20.37 19.19
N GLN A 277 -7.65 21.52 19.84
CA GLN A 277 -7.21 21.73 21.22
C GLN A 277 -7.91 20.77 22.18
N ILE A 278 -9.24 20.68 22.10
CA ILE A 278 -10.03 19.81 22.98
C ILE A 278 -9.67 18.34 22.74
N ARG A 279 -9.56 17.89 21.48
CA ARG A 279 -9.15 16.51 21.18
C ARG A 279 -7.77 16.18 21.75
N GLN A 280 -6.82 17.13 21.66
CA GLN A 280 -5.50 16.96 22.23
C GLN A 280 -5.59 16.79 23.77
N THR A 281 -6.33 17.66 24.45
CA THR A 281 -6.54 17.56 25.90
C THR A 281 -7.24 16.27 26.31
N VAL A 282 -8.24 15.83 25.54
CA VAL A 282 -8.95 14.56 25.78
C VAL A 282 -7.99 13.38 25.67
N VAL A 283 -7.14 13.33 24.63
CA VAL A 283 -6.15 12.26 24.45
C VAL A 283 -5.10 12.27 25.56
N GLU A 284 -4.59 13.45 25.93
CA GLU A 284 -3.61 13.59 27.02
C GLU A 284 -4.19 13.13 28.36
N THR A 285 -5.44 13.51 28.65
CA THR A 285 -6.16 13.11 29.88
C THR A 285 -6.45 11.61 29.88
N ASP A 286 -6.92 11.07 28.76
CA ASP A 286 -7.22 9.66 28.59
C ASP A 286 -5.97 8.80 28.81
N LYS A 287 -4.86 9.19 28.18
CA LYS A 287 -3.54 8.54 28.33
C LYS A 287 -3.03 8.58 29.77
N ALA A 288 -3.16 9.72 30.46
CA ALA A 288 -2.75 9.85 31.85
C ALA A 288 -3.64 9.05 32.82
N SER A 289 -4.93 8.88 32.49
CA SER A 289 -5.90 8.17 33.34
C SER A 289 -5.88 6.65 33.15
N PHE A 290 -5.41 6.18 31.99
CA PHE A 290 -5.45 4.77 31.64
C PHE A 290 -4.30 4.00 32.29
N SER A 291 -4.65 3.03 33.14
CA SER A 291 -3.72 2.04 33.66
C SER A 291 -4.41 0.69 33.80
N SER A 292 -3.67 -0.40 33.58
CA SER A 292 -4.18 -1.76 33.76
C SER A 292 -3.33 -2.54 34.75
N GLN A 293 -3.98 -3.17 35.72
CA GLN A 293 -3.34 -4.15 36.61
C GLN A 293 -3.45 -5.59 36.07
N HIS A 294 -4.24 -5.80 35.02
CA HIS A 294 -4.42 -7.10 34.40
C HIS A 294 -3.44 -7.28 33.22
N PRO A 295 -2.99 -8.53 32.96
CA PRO A 295 -2.28 -8.83 31.73
C PRO A 295 -3.09 -8.41 30.50
N LEU A 296 -2.42 -7.75 29.57
CA LEU A 296 -3.02 -7.22 28.34
C LEU A 296 -2.64 -8.08 27.13
N VAL A 297 -3.58 -8.22 26.22
CA VAL A 297 -3.34 -8.71 24.85
C VAL A 297 -3.23 -7.49 23.95
N LEU A 298 -2.11 -7.36 23.24
CA LEU A 298 -1.91 -6.37 22.20
C LEU A 298 -2.58 -6.85 20.91
N HIS A 299 -3.41 -6.01 20.30
CA HIS A 299 -4.03 -6.24 19.00
C HIS A 299 -3.54 -5.19 18.02
N TRP A 300 -3.29 -5.60 16.78
CA TRP A 300 -3.07 -4.65 15.70
C TRP A 300 -3.64 -5.12 14.37
N ASP A 301 -4.14 -4.16 13.58
CA ASP A 301 -4.60 -4.39 12.21
C ASP A 301 -4.22 -3.21 11.33
N SER A 302 -3.77 -3.49 10.11
CA SER A 302 -3.30 -2.48 9.17
C SER A 302 -4.29 -2.27 8.02
N LYS A 303 -4.50 -1.01 7.64
CA LYS A 303 -5.41 -0.66 6.55
C LYS A 303 -4.93 0.54 5.76
N LEU A 304 -5.02 0.43 4.43
CA LEU A 304 -4.82 1.55 3.51
C LEU A 304 -6.02 2.51 3.60
N LEU A 305 -5.78 3.71 4.13
CA LEU A 305 -6.78 4.76 4.29
C LEU A 305 -6.36 6.03 3.53
N PRO A 306 -7.29 6.88 3.06
CA PRO A 306 -6.94 8.18 2.50
C PRO A 306 -6.13 9.02 3.49
N ASN A 307 -5.11 9.72 3.00
CA ASN A 307 -4.31 10.64 3.80
C ASN A 307 -5.23 11.75 4.32
N ILE A 308 -5.17 12.03 5.62
CA ILE A 308 -6.02 13.04 6.26
C ILE A 308 -5.72 14.45 5.71
N VAL A 309 -4.48 14.70 5.28
CA VAL A 309 -4.05 16.02 4.78
C VAL A 309 -4.47 16.23 3.32
N ASP A 310 -4.11 15.31 2.43
CA ASP A 310 -4.28 15.50 0.99
C ASP A 310 -5.54 14.83 0.43
N GLY A 311 -6.14 13.87 1.16
CA GLY A 311 -7.33 13.11 0.76
C GLY A 311 -7.16 12.19 -0.47
N VAL A 312 -6.16 12.44 -1.31
CA VAL A 312 -5.93 11.77 -2.59
C VAL A 312 -4.98 10.57 -2.45
N GLN A 313 -3.90 10.73 -1.69
CA GLN A 313 -2.93 9.65 -1.49
C GLN A 313 -3.44 8.66 -0.44
N LYS A 314 -3.28 7.36 -0.67
CA LYS A 314 -3.53 6.34 0.35
C LYS A 314 -2.28 6.14 1.19
N VAL A 315 -2.47 6.00 2.50
CA VAL A 315 -1.42 5.75 3.48
C VAL A 315 -1.80 4.55 4.33
N ASP A 316 -0.83 3.74 4.70
CA ASP A 316 -1.04 2.66 5.65
C ASP A 316 -1.21 3.23 7.05
N ARG A 317 -2.25 2.77 7.74
CA ARG A 317 -2.50 3.06 9.15
C ARG A 317 -2.66 1.77 9.91
N VAL A 318 -2.10 1.71 11.10
CA VAL A 318 -2.21 0.54 12.00
C VAL A 318 -3.10 0.96 13.15
N ALA A 319 -4.22 0.27 13.36
CA ALA A 319 -4.97 0.41 14.59
C ALA A 319 -4.28 -0.42 15.67
N VAL A 320 -3.89 0.19 16.79
CA VAL A 320 -3.22 -0.47 17.91
C VAL A 320 -4.16 -0.45 19.11
N LEU A 321 -4.54 -1.63 19.60
CA LEU A 321 -5.47 -1.80 20.71
C LEU A 321 -4.89 -2.72 21.76
N VAL A 322 -5.38 -2.59 22.99
CA VAL A 322 -5.13 -3.55 24.06
C VAL A 322 -6.44 -4.04 24.64
N SER A 323 -6.48 -5.30 25.05
CA SER A 323 -7.61 -5.86 25.78
C SER A 323 -7.15 -6.67 26.98
N GLY A 324 -7.88 -6.59 28.08
CA GLY A 324 -7.63 -7.37 29.29
C GLY A 324 -8.58 -6.98 30.41
N GLY A 325 -8.85 -7.89 31.34
CA GLY A 325 -9.74 -7.60 32.48
C GLY A 325 -11.18 -7.21 32.10
N GLY A 326 -11.68 -7.65 30.95
CA GLY A 326 -13.02 -7.28 30.45
C GLY A 326 -13.10 -5.92 29.76
N LEU A 327 -11.95 -5.24 29.55
CA LEU A 327 -11.87 -3.96 28.86
C LEU A 327 -11.14 -4.09 27.53
N GLU A 328 -11.55 -3.30 26.55
CA GLU A 328 -10.89 -3.12 25.26
C GLU A 328 -10.64 -1.62 25.05
N LYS A 329 -9.40 -1.27 24.70
CA LYS A 329 -8.95 0.11 24.54
C LYS A 329 -8.21 0.29 23.22
N LEU A 330 -8.70 1.20 22.38
CA LEU A 330 -7.93 1.74 21.26
C LEU A 330 -6.90 2.72 21.81
N LEU A 331 -5.62 2.45 21.56
CA LEU A 331 -4.52 3.32 22.00
C LEU A 331 -4.24 4.38 20.94
N GLU A 332 -3.98 3.96 19.70
CA GLU A 332 -3.67 4.89 18.62
C GLU A 332 -3.91 4.27 17.23
N VAL A 333 -3.98 5.13 16.20
CA VAL A 333 -4.05 4.74 14.78
C VAL A 333 -2.90 5.37 13.98
N PRO A 334 -1.62 5.04 14.29
CA PRO A 334 -0.45 5.65 13.67
C PRO A 334 -0.40 5.44 12.16
N LYS A 335 0.15 6.42 11.45
CA LYS A 335 0.49 6.33 10.03
C LYS A 335 1.86 5.65 9.90
N ILE A 336 1.93 4.60 9.09
CA ILE A 336 3.19 3.93 8.76
C ILE A 336 3.56 4.16 7.29
N ILE A 337 4.85 4.04 6.98
CA ILE A 337 5.39 4.30 5.64
C ILE A 337 5.03 3.15 4.68
N LYS A 338 5.04 1.91 5.20
CA LYS A 338 4.74 0.68 4.47
C LYS A 338 4.12 -0.32 5.44
N GLY A 339 3.15 -1.13 4.99
CA GLY A 339 2.56 -2.23 5.74
C GLY A 339 3.46 -3.44 6.05
N THR A 340 4.78 -3.28 6.11
CA THR A 340 5.73 -4.35 6.42
C THR A 340 5.74 -4.70 7.92
N GLY A 341 6.13 -5.93 8.27
CA GLY A 341 6.11 -6.42 9.65
C GLY A 341 6.91 -5.58 10.64
N LYS A 342 8.08 -5.09 10.20
CA LYS A 342 8.93 -4.21 10.99
C LYS A 342 8.23 -2.89 11.32
N GLU A 343 7.67 -2.22 10.33
CA GLU A 343 6.98 -0.94 10.50
C GLU A 343 5.72 -1.08 11.37
N GLN A 344 5.01 -2.22 11.27
CA GLN A 344 3.90 -2.52 12.16
C GLN A 344 4.38 -2.75 13.60
N ALA A 345 5.46 -3.50 13.81
CA ALA A 345 6.07 -3.72 15.12
C ALA A 345 6.58 -2.42 15.75
N ASP A 346 7.34 -1.63 15.00
CA ASP A 346 7.89 -0.35 15.45
C ASP A 346 6.74 0.58 15.91
N ALA A 347 5.64 0.64 15.15
CA ALA A 347 4.45 1.42 15.52
C ALA A 347 3.82 0.90 16.81
N CYS A 348 3.61 -0.41 16.95
CA CYS A 348 3.04 -1.00 18.16
C CYS A 348 3.92 -0.74 19.39
N LEU A 349 5.23 -0.93 19.27
CA LEU A 349 6.18 -0.72 20.36
C LEU A 349 6.26 0.75 20.79
N THR A 350 6.22 1.68 19.83
CA THR A 350 6.17 3.13 20.11
C THR A 350 4.90 3.48 20.88
N VAL A 351 3.75 2.99 20.44
CA VAL A 351 2.47 3.22 21.14
C VAL A 351 2.50 2.61 22.54
N LEU A 352 3.05 1.41 22.71
CA LEU A 352 3.16 0.78 24.04
C LEU A 352 4.12 1.50 24.99
N ASP A 353 5.23 2.06 24.47
CA ASP A 353 6.14 2.92 25.25
C ASP A 353 5.42 4.17 25.72
N GLU A 354 4.75 4.81 24.77
CA GLU A 354 4.03 6.05 25.01
C GLU A 354 2.97 5.90 26.10
N TRP A 355 2.23 4.79 26.11
CA TRP A 355 1.21 4.50 27.13
C TRP A 355 1.76 3.77 28.36
N GLU A 356 3.07 3.51 28.43
CA GLU A 356 3.73 2.80 29.53
C GLU A 356 3.18 1.38 29.80
N LEU A 357 2.69 0.69 28.76
CA LEU A 357 1.99 -0.60 28.89
C LEU A 357 2.85 -1.83 28.59
N LYS A 358 4.11 -1.65 28.16
CA LYS A 358 4.98 -2.75 27.70
C LYS A 358 5.06 -3.93 28.67
N ALA A 359 5.20 -3.66 29.97
CA ALA A 359 5.33 -4.70 30.99
C ALA A 359 4.05 -5.55 31.17
N GLN A 360 2.89 -4.94 30.92
CA GLN A 360 1.57 -5.56 31.10
C GLN A 360 1.19 -6.46 29.93
N VAL A 361 1.80 -6.28 28.76
CA VAL A 361 1.52 -7.12 27.59
C VAL A 361 1.97 -8.55 27.86
N GLY A 362 1.02 -9.48 27.90
CA GLY A 362 1.24 -10.92 28.06
C GLY A 362 0.83 -11.74 26.85
N GLY A 363 0.18 -11.14 25.86
CA GLY A 363 -0.21 -11.81 24.63
C GLY A 363 -0.32 -10.88 23.43
N LEU A 364 -0.30 -11.48 22.24
CA LEU A 364 -0.36 -10.82 20.95
C LEU A 364 -1.54 -11.39 20.16
N CYS A 365 -2.37 -10.55 19.57
CA CYS A 365 -3.45 -10.92 18.68
C CYS A 365 -3.25 -10.27 17.31
N PHE A 366 -3.15 -11.09 16.27
CA PHE A 366 -2.67 -10.66 14.96
C PHE A 366 -3.32 -11.44 13.83
N ASP A 367 -3.42 -10.83 12.64
CA ASP A 367 -3.75 -11.58 11.42
C ASP A 367 -2.59 -12.49 10.99
N THR A 368 -2.89 -13.60 10.31
CA THR A 368 -1.84 -14.56 9.89
C THR A 368 -1.15 -14.17 8.59
N THR A 369 -1.06 -12.87 8.29
CA THR A 369 -0.30 -12.39 7.13
C THR A 369 1.19 -12.65 7.33
N SER A 370 1.94 -12.77 6.23
CA SER A 370 3.39 -12.95 6.28
C SER A 370 4.12 -11.76 6.93
N SER A 371 3.57 -10.55 6.81
CA SER A 371 4.05 -9.36 7.52
C SER A 371 3.98 -9.52 9.03
N ASN A 372 2.99 -10.23 9.56
CA ASN A 372 2.85 -10.41 11.00
C ASN A 372 3.53 -11.69 11.51
N THR A 373 3.47 -12.77 10.74
CA THR A 373 3.90 -14.11 11.16
C THR A 373 5.30 -14.53 10.70
N GLY A 374 6.00 -13.68 9.93
CA GLY A 374 7.35 -14.00 9.45
C GLY A 374 8.34 -14.30 10.59
N LEU A 375 9.06 -15.43 10.51
CA LEU A 375 9.95 -15.92 11.56
C LEU A 375 10.93 -14.84 12.09
N ASN A 376 11.59 -14.12 11.19
CA ASN A 376 12.66 -13.18 11.54
C ASN A 376 12.25 -11.70 11.46
N LEU A 377 11.34 -11.37 10.54
CA LEU A 377 10.94 -9.99 10.22
C LEU A 377 9.43 -9.75 10.39
N GLY A 378 8.71 -10.75 10.87
CA GLY A 378 7.30 -10.63 11.20
C GLY A 378 7.11 -9.74 12.42
N ALA A 379 6.01 -8.99 12.44
CA ALA A 379 5.69 -8.09 13.55
C ALA A 379 5.69 -8.82 14.90
N CYS A 380 5.14 -10.04 14.96
CA CYS A 380 5.07 -10.81 16.20
C CYS A 380 6.47 -11.13 16.75
N SER A 381 7.36 -11.64 15.91
CA SER A 381 8.72 -11.99 16.31
C SER A 381 9.53 -10.76 16.75
N LEU A 382 9.30 -9.61 16.13
CA LEU A 382 9.99 -8.36 16.48
C LEU A 382 9.46 -7.78 17.80
N ILE A 383 8.14 -7.81 18.00
CA ILE A 383 7.50 -7.37 19.25
C ILE A 383 7.94 -8.27 20.41
N GLU A 384 7.92 -9.60 20.23
CA GLU A 384 8.38 -10.55 21.24
C GLU A 384 9.83 -10.29 21.65
N LYS A 385 10.75 -10.19 20.68
CA LYS A 385 12.16 -9.86 20.95
C LYS A 385 12.35 -8.55 21.70
N SER A 386 11.47 -7.57 21.48
CA SER A 386 11.59 -6.25 22.12
C SER A 386 10.92 -6.18 23.50
N LEU A 387 9.80 -6.88 23.71
CA LEU A 387 9.06 -6.84 24.97
C LEU A 387 9.61 -7.85 25.98
N ALA A 388 10.23 -8.93 25.50
CA ALA A 388 10.36 -10.14 26.28
C ALA A 388 11.64 -10.93 25.97
N PRO A 389 12.84 -10.40 26.32
CA PRO A 389 14.02 -11.26 26.38
C PRO A 389 13.89 -12.39 27.41
N ASP A 390 13.07 -12.21 28.46
CA ASP A 390 12.88 -13.16 29.58
C ASP A 390 11.41 -13.53 29.85
N LYS A 391 10.47 -13.27 28.93
CA LYS A 391 9.02 -13.52 29.14
C LYS A 391 8.44 -14.31 27.97
N GLU A 392 7.55 -15.26 28.25
CA GLU A 392 6.78 -15.94 27.22
C GLU A 392 5.52 -15.14 26.90
N LEU A 393 5.29 -14.83 25.63
CA LEU A 393 4.06 -14.18 25.16
C LEU A 393 3.11 -15.21 24.56
N VAL A 394 1.82 -15.06 24.83
CA VAL A 394 0.79 -15.91 24.22
C VAL A 394 0.44 -15.37 22.83
N PHE A 395 0.64 -16.17 21.80
CA PHE A 395 0.32 -15.80 20.41
C PHE A 395 -1.09 -16.27 20.06
N ILE A 396 -1.95 -15.33 19.70
CA ILE A 396 -3.36 -15.55 19.37
C ILE A 396 -3.58 -15.16 17.91
N ALA A 397 -3.46 -16.14 17.02
CA ALA A 397 -3.79 -15.94 15.62
C ALA A 397 -5.28 -15.61 15.45
N CYS A 398 -5.58 -14.59 14.64
CA CYS A 398 -6.94 -14.15 14.36
C CYS A 398 -7.75 -15.29 13.69
N ARG A 399 -8.75 -15.80 14.41
CA ARG A 399 -9.63 -16.88 13.92
C ARG A 399 -10.33 -16.54 12.61
N HIS A 400 -10.73 -15.28 12.44
CA HIS A 400 -11.38 -14.81 11.21
C HIS A 400 -10.45 -15.00 10.02
N HIS A 401 -9.20 -14.58 10.16
CA HIS A 401 -8.23 -14.68 9.07
C HIS A 401 -7.86 -16.14 8.79
N VAL A 402 -7.76 -16.99 9.81
CA VAL A 402 -7.59 -18.45 9.62
C VAL A 402 -8.74 -19.05 8.79
N PHE A 403 -9.99 -18.70 9.11
CA PHE A 403 -11.15 -19.16 8.34
C PHE A 403 -11.14 -18.62 6.91
N GLU A 404 -10.75 -17.36 6.71
CA GLU A 404 -10.60 -16.77 5.37
C GLU A 404 -9.56 -17.52 4.53
N VAL A 405 -8.42 -17.90 5.10
CA VAL A 405 -7.38 -18.68 4.41
C VAL A 405 -7.91 -20.06 4.01
N MET A 406 -8.65 -20.75 4.89
CA MET A 406 -9.26 -22.04 4.55
C MET A 406 -10.28 -21.91 3.41
N LEU A 407 -11.16 -20.92 3.47
CA LEU A 407 -12.15 -20.65 2.42
C LEU A 407 -11.47 -20.30 1.09
N SER A 408 -10.38 -19.53 1.14
CA SER A 408 -9.58 -19.18 -0.04
C SER A 408 -8.97 -20.41 -0.70
N SER A 409 -8.45 -21.35 0.08
CA SER A 409 -7.93 -22.62 -0.43
C SER A 409 -9.02 -23.46 -1.09
N VAL A 410 -10.18 -23.61 -0.46
CA VAL A 410 -11.33 -24.31 -1.07
C VAL A 410 -11.76 -23.65 -2.37
N PHE A 411 -11.84 -22.32 -2.39
CA PHE A 411 -12.16 -21.57 -3.60
C PHE A 411 -11.15 -21.85 -4.72
N LYS A 412 -9.86 -21.85 -4.41
CA LYS A 412 -8.78 -22.11 -5.37
C LYS A 412 -8.86 -23.52 -5.96
N GLU A 413 -9.20 -24.52 -5.15
CA GLU A 413 -9.39 -25.90 -5.63
C GLU A 413 -10.62 -26.02 -6.56
N VAL A 414 -11.72 -25.33 -6.23
CA VAL A 414 -12.96 -25.44 -7.01
C VAL A 414 -12.94 -24.60 -8.29
N PHE A 415 -12.38 -23.39 -8.23
CA PHE A 415 -12.44 -22.40 -9.32
C PHE A 415 -11.10 -22.10 -9.98
N GLY A 416 -10.01 -22.68 -9.49
CA GLY A 416 -8.65 -22.43 -9.96
C GLY A 416 -7.99 -21.20 -9.32
N PRO A 417 -6.69 -20.97 -9.59
CA PRO A 417 -5.96 -19.82 -9.10
C PRO A 417 -6.51 -18.51 -9.69
N SER A 418 -6.56 -17.46 -8.87
CA SER A 418 -6.85 -16.10 -9.35
C SER A 418 -5.61 -15.49 -9.98
N GLU A 419 -5.74 -14.91 -11.17
CA GLU A 419 -4.65 -14.20 -11.87
C GLU A 419 -4.43 -12.76 -11.36
N GLY A 420 -5.21 -12.31 -10.37
CA GLY A 420 -5.11 -10.95 -9.84
C GLY A 420 -5.71 -10.78 -8.44
N PRO A 421 -5.52 -9.59 -7.83
CA PRO A 421 -5.99 -9.29 -6.47
C PRO A 421 -7.53 -9.31 -6.35
N ASP A 422 -8.21 -9.07 -7.47
CA ASP A 422 -9.66 -9.19 -7.57
C ASP A 422 -10.05 -10.39 -8.43
N VAL A 423 -11.06 -11.12 -7.99
CA VAL A 423 -11.62 -12.23 -8.75
C VAL A 423 -12.52 -11.66 -9.86
N ASN A 424 -12.12 -11.89 -11.12
CA ASN A 424 -12.84 -11.40 -12.30
C ASN A 424 -14.30 -11.86 -12.38
N LEU A 425 -14.61 -13.02 -11.81
CA LEU A 425 -15.99 -13.50 -11.67
C LEU A 425 -16.83 -12.52 -10.85
N PHE A 426 -16.37 -12.14 -9.66
CA PHE A 426 -17.07 -11.21 -8.77
C PHE A 426 -17.15 -9.81 -9.36
N LYS A 427 -16.11 -9.35 -10.07
CA LYS A 427 -16.15 -8.06 -10.80
C LYS A 427 -17.28 -8.03 -11.83
N ARG A 428 -17.41 -9.09 -12.63
CA ARG A 428 -18.46 -9.21 -13.64
C ARG A 428 -19.84 -9.30 -13.00
N PHE A 429 -19.97 -10.09 -11.95
CA PHE A 429 -21.21 -10.25 -11.19
C PHE A 429 -21.67 -8.91 -10.60
N LYS A 430 -20.78 -8.17 -9.93
CA LYS A 430 -21.07 -6.85 -9.37
C LYS A 430 -21.49 -5.83 -10.42
N LYS A 431 -20.83 -5.81 -11.58
CA LYS A 431 -21.19 -4.92 -12.69
C LYS A 431 -22.58 -5.24 -13.26
N LYS A 432 -22.95 -6.51 -13.29
CA LYS A 432 -24.22 -7.00 -13.85
C LYS A 432 -25.35 -7.10 -12.83
N TRP A 433 -25.09 -6.83 -11.55
CA TRP A 433 -26.06 -7.02 -10.46
C TRP A 433 -27.42 -6.35 -10.71
N LEU A 434 -27.40 -5.11 -11.22
CA LEU A 434 -28.63 -4.36 -11.53
C LEU A 434 -29.41 -4.92 -12.74
N GLU A 435 -28.77 -5.74 -13.58
CA GLU A 435 -29.39 -6.39 -14.73
C GLU A 435 -29.89 -7.81 -14.39
N ILE A 436 -29.61 -8.33 -13.19
CA ILE A 436 -30.00 -9.66 -12.74
C ILE A 436 -31.35 -9.56 -12.00
N ASP A 437 -32.24 -10.49 -12.29
CA ASP A 437 -33.47 -10.69 -11.53
C ASP A 437 -33.13 -11.16 -10.11
N GLN A 438 -33.46 -10.32 -9.13
CA GLN A 438 -33.17 -10.55 -7.71
C GLN A 438 -34.34 -11.23 -6.99
N GLU A 439 -35.51 -11.29 -7.63
CA GLU A 439 -36.73 -11.88 -7.06
C GLU A 439 -36.85 -13.35 -7.44
N ASN A 440 -36.27 -13.76 -8.58
CA ASN A 440 -36.29 -15.14 -9.04
C ASN A 440 -34.91 -15.81 -8.94
N PHE A 441 -34.90 -17.01 -8.36
CA PHE A 441 -33.71 -17.85 -8.30
C PHE A 441 -34.05 -19.34 -8.46
N ILE A 442 -33.02 -20.11 -8.80
CA ILE A 442 -33.05 -21.57 -8.93
C ILE A 442 -32.22 -22.14 -7.77
N ILE A 443 -32.74 -23.19 -7.13
CA ILE A 443 -32.05 -23.92 -6.07
C ILE A 443 -31.09 -24.95 -6.67
N GLY A 444 -30.17 -25.51 -5.88
CA GLY A 444 -29.29 -26.59 -6.32
C GLY A 444 -30.10 -27.75 -6.91
N HIS A 445 -29.78 -28.12 -8.15
CA HIS A 445 -30.45 -29.21 -8.86
C HIS A 445 -30.40 -30.51 -8.06
N ASP A 446 -31.50 -31.26 -8.05
CA ASP A 446 -31.56 -32.59 -7.40
C ASP A 446 -30.55 -33.57 -8.00
N ASN A 447 -30.10 -33.34 -9.24
CA ASN A 447 -29.02 -34.11 -9.87
C ASN A 447 -27.68 -34.02 -9.13
N PHE A 448 -27.42 -32.94 -8.37
CA PHE A 448 -26.25 -32.87 -7.48
C PHE A 448 -26.36 -33.82 -6.28
N PHE A 449 -27.58 -34.24 -5.93
CA PHE A 449 -27.90 -35.11 -4.82
C PHE A 449 -28.60 -36.38 -5.31
N ASN A 450 -28.04 -37.02 -6.35
CA ASN A 450 -28.67 -38.13 -7.05
C ASN A 450 -28.48 -39.51 -6.38
N THR A 451 -27.67 -39.61 -5.33
CA THR A 451 -27.48 -40.86 -4.57
C THR A 451 -28.08 -40.76 -3.18
N LYS A 452 -28.44 -41.90 -2.58
CA LYS A 452 -28.97 -41.99 -1.21
C LYS A 452 -28.04 -41.31 -0.19
N ASN A 453 -26.72 -41.45 -0.36
CA ASN A 453 -25.73 -40.82 0.52
C ASN A 453 -25.72 -39.30 0.38
N LEU A 454 -25.81 -38.77 -0.84
CA LEU A 454 -25.84 -37.33 -1.09
C LEU A 454 -27.17 -36.71 -0.65
N LEU A 455 -28.29 -37.41 -0.78
CA LEU A 455 -29.58 -36.98 -0.22
C LEU A 455 -29.53 -36.88 1.30
N LYS A 456 -28.93 -37.87 1.96
CA LYS A 456 -28.70 -37.83 3.41
C LYS A 456 -27.80 -36.65 3.78
N LEU A 457 -26.70 -36.44 3.06
CA LEU A 457 -25.83 -35.29 3.26
C LEU A 457 -26.57 -33.96 3.11
N ARG A 458 -27.45 -33.82 2.10
CA ARG A 458 -28.28 -32.62 1.92
C ARG A 458 -29.15 -32.34 3.15
N GLN A 459 -29.79 -33.37 3.70
CA GLN A 459 -30.62 -33.25 4.90
C GLN A 459 -29.80 -32.87 6.13
N ASP A 460 -28.64 -33.51 6.31
CA ASP A 460 -27.71 -33.22 7.40
C ASP A 460 -27.19 -31.77 7.32
N MET A 461 -26.81 -31.30 6.12
CA MET A 461 -26.39 -29.92 5.88
C MET A 461 -27.52 -28.90 6.15
N GLN A 462 -28.74 -29.19 5.69
CA GLN A 462 -29.91 -28.33 5.96
C GLN A 462 -30.13 -28.18 7.48
N LYS A 463 -30.12 -29.30 8.21
CA LYS A 463 -30.28 -29.30 9.67
C LYS A 463 -29.15 -28.48 10.34
N TYR A 464 -27.91 -28.72 9.93
CA TYR A 464 -26.75 -28.02 10.45
C TYR A 464 -26.86 -26.49 10.25
N TYR A 465 -27.17 -26.02 9.04
CA TYR A 465 -27.24 -24.58 8.79
C TYR A 465 -28.40 -23.90 9.52
N ILE A 466 -29.56 -24.58 9.64
CA ILE A 466 -30.69 -24.06 10.42
C ILE A 466 -30.31 -23.90 11.89
N ASP A 467 -29.62 -24.89 12.45
CA ASP A 467 -29.16 -24.83 13.83
C ASP A 467 -28.09 -23.76 14.02
N ALA A 468 -27.05 -23.74 13.17
CA ALA A 468 -25.93 -22.81 13.26
C ALA A 468 -26.37 -21.34 13.22
N ILE A 469 -27.35 -21.00 12.36
CA ILE A 469 -27.92 -19.65 12.29
C ILE A 469 -28.56 -19.23 13.62
N LYS A 470 -29.22 -20.16 14.34
CA LYS A 470 -29.91 -19.88 15.60
C LYS A 470 -28.95 -19.87 16.79
N THR A 471 -28.00 -20.80 16.82
CA THR A 471 -27.22 -21.11 18.03
C THR A 471 -25.86 -20.43 18.06
N GLN A 472 -25.25 -20.14 16.91
CA GLN A 472 -23.85 -19.67 16.87
C GLN A 472 -23.69 -18.14 16.77
N GLN A 473 -24.79 -17.38 16.64
CA GLN A 473 -24.78 -15.91 16.45
C GLN A 473 -23.68 -15.44 15.47
N PRO A 474 -23.66 -15.99 14.23
CA PRO A 474 -22.58 -15.70 13.30
C PRO A 474 -22.57 -14.22 12.92
N ARG A 475 -21.36 -13.68 12.71
CA ARG A 475 -21.16 -12.34 12.12
C ARG A 475 -21.93 -12.22 10.79
N ASP A 476 -22.33 -11.02 10.43
CA ASP A 476 -23.21 -10.75 9.27
C ASP A 476 -22.78 -11.39 7.95
N ASP A 477 -21.47 -11.50 7.69
CA ASP A 477 -20.89 -12.13 6.49
C ASP A 477 -21.06 -13.66 6.52
N TYR A 478 -20.74 -14.30 7.65
CA TYR A 478 -20.98 -15.74 7.84
C TYR A 478 -22.46 -16.09 7.93
N PHE A 479 -23.27 -15.23 8.54
CA PHE A 479 -24.72 -15.38 8.58
C PHE A 479 -25.30 -15.40 7.18
N GLU A 480 -24.84 -14.51 6.32
CA GLU A 480 -25.24 -14.45 4.92
C GLU A 480 -24.78 -15.67 4.12
N LEU A 481 -23.56 -16.16 4.33
CA LEU A 481 -23.08 -17.42 3.75
C LEU A 481 -23.99 -18.59 4.13
N LEU A 482 -24.33 -18.72 5.42
CA LEU A 482 -25.21 -19.79 5.90
C LEU A 482 -26.59 -19.71 5.25
N LYS A 483 -27.15 -18.49 5.11
CA LYS A 483 -28.41 -18.26 4.39
C LYS A 483 -28.33 -18.68 2.93
N LEU A 484 -27.27 -18.30 2.21
CA LEU A 484 -27.08 -18.74 0.83
C LEU A 484 -26.98 -20.26 0.70
N CYS A 485 -26.25 -20.92 1.61
CA CYS A 485 -26.15 -22.37 1.62
C CYS A 485 -27.52 -23.01 1.83
N GLN A 486 -28.36 -22.47 2.73
CA GLN A 486 -29.74 -22.94 2.87
C GLN A 486 -30.54 -22.76 1.56
N ILE A 487 -30.45 -21.58 0.94
CA ILE A 487 -31.20 -21.25 -0.28
C ILE A 487 -30.83 -22.24 -1.38
N PHE A 488 -29.53 -22.48 -1.56
CA PHE A 488 -29.02 -23.48 -2.50
C PHE A 488 -29.58 -24.88 -2.21
N LEU A 489 -29.73 -25.26 -0.94
CA LEU A 489 -30.31 -26.55 -0.56
C LEU A 489 -31.85 -26.57 -0.59
N GLY A 490 -32.52 -25.45 -0.87
CA GLY A 490 -33.98 -25.35 -0.99
C GLY A 490 -34.72 -24.85 0.26
N LYS A 491 -34.08 -24.06 1.14
CA LYS A 491 -34.69 -23.45 2.33
C LYS A 491 -34.19 -22.00 2.52
N PRO A 492 -34.96 -21.04 3.09
CA PRO A 492 -36.41 -21.05 3.33
C PRO A 492 -37.21 -20.96 2.03
N GLU A 493 -38.54 -20.84 2.10
CA GLU A 493 -39.41 -20.68 0.93
C GLU A 493 -39.09 -19.37 0.17
N LYS A 494 -39.29 -19.38 -1.16
CA LYS A 494 -38.80 -18.33 -2.07
C LYS A 494 -39.23 -16.91 -1.67
N THR A 495 -40.41 -16.75 -1.08
CA THR A 495 -41.03 -15.47 -0.73
C THR A 495 -40.32 -14.70 0.40
N GLU A 496 -39.40 -15.34 1.12
CA GLU A 496 -38.69 -14.74 2.26
C GLU A 496 -37.23 -14.37 1.95
N VAL A 497 -36.78 -14.59 0.72
CA VAL A 497 -35.37 -14.43 0.34
C VAL A 497 -35.11 -13.06 -0.26
N ARG A 498 -34.16 -12.33 0.31
CA ARG A 498 -33.56 -11.13 -0.30
C ARG A 498 -32.06 -11.31 -0.38
N PHE A 499 -31.51 -11.23 -1.59
CA PHE A 499 -30.08 -11.26 -1.81
C PHE A 499 -29.48 -9.88 -1.57
N ARG A 500 -28.34 -9.81 -0.86
CA ARG A 500 -27.58 -8.56 -0.77
C ARG A 500 -26.80 -8.36 -2.05
N ALA A 501 -26.53 -7.09 -2.36
CA ALA A 501 -25.66 -6.75 -3.47
C ALA A 501 -24.22 -7.25 -3.21
N PRO A 502 -23.54 -7.79 -4.23
CA PRO A 502 -22.17 -8.27 -4.08
C PRO A 502 -21.22 -7.12 -3.69
N GLY A 503 -20.54 -7.31 -2.55
CA GLY A 503 -19.62 -6.33 -1.97
C GLY A 503 -18.18 -6.57 -2.40
N ALA A 504 -17.44 -7.37 -1.64
CA ALA A 504 -16.01 -7.59 -1.83
C ALA A 504 -15.66 -8.45 -3.06
N LEU A 505 -14.48 -8.21 -3.64
CA LEU A 505 -14.00 -8.85 -4.87
C LEU A 505 -12.95 -9.93 -4.61
N HIS A 506 -12.81 -10.40 -3.38
CA HIS A 506 -11.77 -11.34 -2.97
C HIS A 506 -12.32 -12.70 -2.54
N GLN A 507 -11.46 -13.72 -2.57
CA GLN A 507 -11.83 -15.15 -2.46
C GLN A 507 -12.54 -15.52 -1.16
N ALA A 508 -12.24 -14.83 -0.05
CA ALA A 508 -12.75 -15.18 1.27
C ALA A 508 -13.96 -14.34 1.75
N ARG A 509 -14.25 -13.19 1.12
CA ARG A 509 -15.39 -12.32 1.50
C ARG A 509 -16.24 -11.93 0.30
N TRP A 510 -16.48 -12.87 -0.59
CA TRP A 510 -17.16 -12.65 -1.86
C TRP A 510 -18.58 -12.06 -1.75
N MET A 511 -19.18 -12.02 -0.54
CA MET A 511 -20.41 -11.27 -0.26
C MET A 511 -20.40 -10.35 0.97
N ALA A 512 -19.23 -10.05 1.57
CA ALA A 512 -19.18 -9.04 2.62
C ALA A 512 -19.23 -7.61 2.07
#